data_AF-A0A1C2FZX6-F1
#
_entry.id   AF-A0A1C2FZX6-F1
#
_cell.length_a   1.000
_cell.length_b   1.000
_cell.length_c   1.000
_cell.angle_alpha   90.00
_cell.angle_beta   90.00
_cell.angle_gamma   90.00
#
_symmetry.space_group_name_H-M   'P 1'
#
loop_
_entity.id
_entity.type
_entity.pdbx_description
1 polymer ?
#
loop_
_entity_poly.entity_id
_entity_poly.type
_entity_poly.pdbx_seq_one_letter_code
_entity_poly.pdbx_strand_id
1 'polypeptide(L)'
;MLVFRDETNRKMLENHEKAGRLRRLSSGIYSSDLETDPAVQIRQNVVRVLAYLRPGAVISHRSAILPDFGASEGLVVVTDPALSENYIHNLPGLVVVATPGPAPLASDVHLGGVYASSP
;
A
#
# COMPACT_ATOMS: atom_id res chain seq x y z
N MET A 1 -3.17 -4.52 14.12
CA MET A 1 -1.96 -3.94 13.48
C MET A 1 -1.66 -4.69 12.18
N LEU A 2 -1.29 -3.97 11.11
CA LEU A 2 -0.88 -4.61 9.84
C LEU A 2 0.47 -5.31 9.95
N VAL A 3 0.54 -6.50 9.35
CA VAL A 3 1.72 -7.35 9.23
C VAL A 3 1.90 -7.72 7.76
N PHE A 4 3.11 -7.55 7.25
CA PHE A 4 3.43 -7.76 5.83
C PHE A 4 4.27 -9.01 5.64
N ARG A 5 3.99 -9.76 4.57
CA ARG A 5 4.72 -10.98 4.23
C ARG A 5 6.07 -10.65 3.62
N ASP A 6 7.12 -11.25 4.15
CA ASP A 6 8.46 -11.29 3.58
C ASP A 6 8.89 -12.74 3.29
N GLU A 7 10.13 -12.92 2.83
CA GLU A 7 10.69 -14.23 2.48
C GLU A 7 10.80 -15.18 3.67
N THR A 8 10.96 -14.64 4.88
CA THR A 8 11.24 -15.40 6.10
C THR A 8 9.96 -15.77 6.86
N ASN A 9 8.94 -14.92 6.80
CA ASN A 9 7.77 -15.02 7.68
C ASN A 9 6.54 -15.68 7.02
N ARG A 10 6.61 -16.01 5.71
CA ARG A 10 5.46 -16.52 4.93
C ARG A 10 4.72 -17.68 5.61
N LYS A 11 5.43 -18.76 5.95
CA LYS A 11 4.83 -19.96 6.58
C LYS A 11 4.23 -19.62 7.95
N MET A 12 4.89 -18.75 8.70
CA MET A 12 4.42 -18.30 10.00
C MET A 12 3.09 -17.56 9.86
N LEU A 13 2.99 -16.60 8.94
CA LEU A 13 1.74 -15.84 8.71
C LEU A 13 0.60 -16.73 8.23
N GLU A 14 0.85 -17.67 7.31
CA GLU A 14 -0.15 -18.64 6.85
C GLU A 14 -0.65 -19.53 8.01
N ASN A 15 0.23 -19.94 8.93
CA ASN A 15 -0.18 -20.72 10.10
C ASN A 15 -1.01 -19.89 11.08
N HIS A 16 -0.63 -18.63 11.32
CA HIS A 16 -1.42 -17.74 12.18
C HIS A 16 -2.77 -17.39 11.57
N GLU A 17 -2.85 -17.23 10.24
CA GLU A 17 -4.11 -17.07 9.52
C GLU A 17 -5.01 -18.29 9.71
N LYS A 18 -4.49 -19.50 9.45
CA LYS A 18 -5.24 -20.76 9.66
C LYS A 18 -5.68 -20.97 11.10
N ALA A 19 -4.88 -20.50 12.06
CA ALA A 19 -5.20 -20.55 13.48
C ALA A 19 -6.16 -19.43 13.94
N GLY A 20 -6.64 -18.57 13.04
CA GLY A 20 -7.54 -17.45 13.35
C GLY A 20 -6.90 -16.31 14.14
N ARG A 21 -5.58 -16.27 14.25
CA ARG A 21 -4.82 -15.22 14.97
C ARG A 21 -4.49 -14.01 14.09
N LEU A 22 -4.52 -14.21 12.77
CA LEU A 22 -4.40 -13.14 11.79
C LEU A 22 -5.55 -13.28 10.78
N ARG A 23 -5.95 -12.15 10.22
CA ARG A 23 -6.84 -12.09 9.05
C ARG A 23 -6.05 -11.58 7.85
N ARG A 24 -6.14 -12.26 6.72
CA ARG A 24 -5.59 -11.77 5.46
C ARG A 24 -6.47 -10.66 4.89
N LEU A 25 -5.87 -9.54 4.53
CA LEU A 25 -6.54 -8.40 3.88
C LEU A 25 -6.31 -8.39 2.36
N SER A 26 -5.12 -8.79 1.92
CA SER A 26 -4.73 -8.99 0.52
C SER A 26 -3.53 -9.94 0.42
N SER A 27 -3.05 -10.26 -0.79
CA SER A 27 -1.86 -11.08 -1.00
C SER A 27 -0.65 -10.47 -0.28
N GLY A 28 -0.22 -11.14 0.80
CA GLY A 28 0.92 -10.70 1.61
C GLY A 28 0.63 -9.58 2.61
N ILE A 29 -0.62 -9.14 2.74
CA ILE A 29 -1.04 -8.14 3.74
C ILE A 29 -1.99 -8.80 4.73
N TYR A 30 -1.61 -8.78 6.00
CA TYR A 30 -2.33 -9.41 7.10
C TYR A 30 -2.62 -8.39 8.19
N SER A 31 -3.60 -8.70 9.05
CA SER A 31 -3.85 -7.94 10.27
C SER A 31 -4.05 -8.84 11.48
N SER A 32 -3.46 -8.42 12.59
CA SER A 32 -3.75 -8.92 13.94
C SER A 32 -4.99 -8.28 14.56
N ASP A 33 -5.52 -7.21 13.97
CA ASP A 33 -6.80 -6.65 14.36
C ASP A 33 -7.91 -7.36 13.56
N LEU A 34 -8.71 -8.13 14.27
CA LEU A 34 -9.77 -8.97 13.71
C LEU A 34 -11.14 -8.28 13.73
N GLU A 35 -11.29 -7.19 14.49
CA GLU A 35 -12.56 -6.52 14.74
C GLU A 35 -12.78 -5.35 13.78
N THR A 36 -11.74 -4.52 13.56
CA THR A 36 -11.87 -3.33 12.71
C THR A 36 -12.13 -3.73 11.27
N ASP A 37 -12.99 -2.98 10.58
CA ASP A 37 -13.30 -3.19 9.17
C ASP A 37 -12.02 -3.19 8.30
N PRO A 38 -11.81 -4.21 7.42
CA PRO A 38 -10.64 -4.30 6.54
C PRO A 38 -10.36 -3.05 5.71
N ALA A 39 -11.39 -2.39 5.18
CA ALA A 39 -11.23 -1.17 4.39
C ALA A 39 -10.71 -0.02 5.23
N VAL A 40 -11.23 0.13 6.45
CA VAL A 40 -10.73 1.14 7.40
C VAL A 40 -9.25 0.90 7.71
N GLN A 41 -8.87 -0.35 7.98
CA GLN A 41 -7.47 -0.70 8.27
C GLN A 41 -6.52 -0.38 7.11
N ILE A 42 -6.92 -0.70 5.87
CA ILE A 42 -6.13 -0.41 4.67
C ILE A 42 -5.98 1.10 4.48
N ARG A 43 -7.09 1.87 4.53
CA ARG A 43 -7.07 3.31 4.30
C ARG A 43 -6.22 4.05 5.33
N GLN A 44 -6.33 3.70 6.61
CA GLN A 44 -5.54 4.33 7.68
C GLN A 44 -4.05 4.01 7.61
N ASN A 45 -3.66 2.95 6.90
CA ASN A 45 -2.28 2.52 6.75
C ASN A 45 -1.79 2.64 5.30
N VAL A 46 -2.42 3.52 4.50
CA VAL A 46 -2.17 3.61 3.05
C VAL A 46 -0.69 3.71 2.70
N VAL A 47 0.08 4.55 3.40
CA VAL A 47 1.52 4.72 3.16
C VAL A 47 2.29 3.40 3.37
N ARG A 48 2.01 2.67 4.45
CA ARG A 48 2.68 1.39 4.75
C ARG A 48 2.28 0.32 3.73
N VAL A 49 1.03 0.33 3.28
CA VAL A 49 0.53 -0.57 2.25
C VAL A 49 1.22 -0.28 0.91
N LEU A 50 1.35 0.99 0.52
CA LEU A 50 2.05 1.38 -0.70
C LEU A 50 3.54 1.02 -0.63
N ALA A 51 4.21 1.29 0.49
CA ALA A 51 5.61 0.91 0.71
C ALA A 51 5.83 -0.61 0.62
N TYR A 52 4.83 -1.41 1.01
CA TYR A 52 4.89 -2.87 0.83
C TYR A 52 4.65 -3.28 -0.62
N LEU A 53 3.64 -2.73 -1.28
CA LEU A 53 3.24 -3.13 -2.63
C LEU A 53 4.20 -2.63 -3.71
N ARG A 54 4.70 -1.41 -3.56
CA ARG A 54 5.48 -0.65 -4.55
C ARG A 54 6.57 0.17 -3.84
N PRO A 55 7.60 -0.48 -3.26
CA PRO A 55 8.71 0.23 -2.62
C PRO A 55 9.38 1.18 -3.61
N GLY A 56 9.60 2.43 -3.18
CA GLY A 56 10.23 3.47 -3.99
C GLY A 56 9.31 4.19 -4.98
N ALA A 57 8.04 3.80 -5.07
CA ALA A 57 7.08 4.51 -5.92
C ALA A 57 6.73 5.91 -5.37
N VAL A 58 6.27 6.78 -6.27
CA VAL A 58 5.89 8.17 -6.00
C VAL A 58 4.37 8.30 -6.08
N ILE A 59 3.72 8.72 -5.01
CA ILE A 59 2.31 9.15 -5.01
C ILE A 59 2.22 10.41 -5.87
N SER A 60 1.41 10.35 -6.94
CA SER A 60 1.43 11.34 -8.01
C SER A 60 0.02 11.75 -8.45
N HIS A 61 -0.07 12.61 -9.48
CA HIS A 61 -1.34 13.12 -10.03
C HIS A 61 -2.22 13.76 -8.94
N ARG A 62 -3.55 13.53 -8.99
CA ARG A 62 -4.50 14.04 -8.00
C ARG A 62 -4.23 13.47 -6.60
N SER A 63 -3.71 12.26 -6.48
CA SER A 63 -3.43 11.65 -5.17
C SER A 63 -2.37 12.41 -4.37
N ALA A 64 -1.38 13.03 -5.01
CA ALA A 64 -0.33 13.78 -4.29
C ALA A 64 -0.86 15.03 -3.57
N ILE A 65 -1.95 15.62 -4.06
CA ILE A 65 -2.52 16.87 -3.52
C ILE A 65 -3.73 16.65 -2.61
N LEU A 66 -4.26 15.43 -2.56
CA LEU A 66 -5.39 15.11 -1.71
C LEU A 66 -4.94 14.87 -0.25
N PRO A 67 -5.78 15.22 0.74
CA PRO A 67 -5.63 14.68 2.08
C PRO A 67 -5.55 13.16 2.02
N ASP A 68 -4.75 12.55 2.90
CA ASP A 68 -4.55 11.08 2.98
C ASP A 68 -4.22 10.35 1.66
N PHE A 69 -3.77 11.09 0.65
CA PHE A 69 -3.43 10.61 -0.69
C PHE A 69 -4.63 10.10 -1.52
N GLY A 70 -5.86 10.37 -1.09
CA GLY A 70 -7.08 9.86 -1.73
C GLY A 70 -7.53 8.50 -1.20
N ALA A 71 -6.93 8.02 -0.09
CA ALA A 71 -7.34 6.80 0.57
C ALA A 71 -8.81 6.85 1.02
N SER A 72 -9.29 7.99 1.51
CA SER A 72 -10.70 8.17 1.87
C SER A 72 -11.65 8.12 0.67
N GLU A 73 -11.18 8.53 -0.52
CA GLU A 73 -11.92 8.41 -1.78
C GLU A 73 -11.82 6.99 -2.38
N GLY A 74 -10.99 6.12 -1.80
CA GLY A 74 -10.84 4.73 -2.23
C GLY A 74 -9.96 4.53 -3.47
N LEU A 75 -9.20 5.55 -3.90
CA LEU A 75 -8.28 5.47 -5.02
C LEU A 75 -6.97 6.20 -4.71
N VAL A 76 -5.86 5.49 -4.90
CA VAL A 76 -4.52 6.09 -4.89
C VAL A 76 -3.80 5.80 -6.20
N VAL A 77 -3.23 6.83 -6.79
CA VAL A 77 -2.39 6.74 -7.99
C VAL A 77 -0.92 6.93 -7.62
N VAL A 78 -0.08 6.01 -8.07
CA VAL A 78 1.38 6.08 -7.92
C VAL A 78 2.08 5.91 -9.27
N THR A 79 3.23 6.54 -9.41
CA THR A 79 4.19 6.27 -10.49
C THR A 79 5.34 5.44 -9.96
N ASP A 80 5.74 4.40 -10.70
CA ASP A 80 6.76 3.45 -10.28
C ASP A 80 7.80 3.24 -11.40
N PRO A 81 9.10 3.53 -11.17
CA PRO A 81 10.16 3.32 -12.15
C PRO A 81 10.45 1.85 -12.45
N ALA A 82 10.02 0.92 -11.60
CA ALA A 82 10.20 -0.51 -11.81
C ALA A 82 9.13 -1.12 -12.75
N LEU A 83 8.07 -0.38 -13.10
CA LEU A 83 7.00 -0.87 -13.96
C LEU A 83 7.24 -0.55 -15.44
N SER A 84 6.95 -1.53 -16.30
CA SER A 84 6.88 -1.36 -17.76
C SER A 84 5.46 -1.10 -18.28
N GLU A 85 4.44 -1.42 -17.49
CA GLU A 85 3.03 -1.25 -17.83
C GLU A 85 2.19 -0.89 -16.59
N ASN A 86 0.95 -0.45 -16.82
CA ASN A 86 0.04 -0.10 -15.74
C ASN A 86 -0.36 -1.35 -14.94
N TYR A 87 -0.43 -1.19 -13.62
CA TYR A 87 -0.82 -2.24 -12.70
C TYR A 87 -1.91 -1.75 -11.75
N ILE A 88 -2.97 -2.56 -11.56
CA ILE A 88 -4.07 -2.25 -10.66
C ILE A 88 -4.09 -3.28 -9.53
N HIS A 89 -4.06 -2.81 -8.28
CA HIS A 89 -4.20 -3.64 -7.09
C HIS A 89 -5.50 -3.31 -6.36
N ASN A 90 -6.39 -4.29 -6.24
CA ASN A 90 -7.64 -4.15 -5.51
C ASN A 90 -7.44 -4.60 -4.05
N LEU A 91 -7.64 -3.69 -3.12
CA LEU A 91 -7.64 -3.95 -1.67
C LEU A 91 -9.06 -3.75 -1.13
N PRO A 92 -9.35 -4.26 0.07
CA PRO A 92 -10.55 -3.85 0.79
C PRO A 92 -10.65 -2.32 0.86
N GLY A 93 -11.68 -1.76 0.22
CA GLY A 93 -12.00 -0.33 0.21
C GLY A 93 -10.97 0.61 -0.42
N LEU A 94 -9.95 0.11 -1.11
CA LEU A 94 -8.93 0.93 -1.75
C LEU A 94 -8.45 0.28 -3.05
N VAL A 95 -8.39 1.06 -4.12
CA VAL A 95 -7.73 0.67 -5.37
C VAL A 95 -6.40 1.43 -5.47
N VAL A 96 -5.32 0.70 -5.70
CA VAL A 96 -4.01 1.29 -6.01
C VAL A 96 -3.78 1.13 -7.51
N VAL A 97 -3.66 2.24 -8.21
CA VAL A 97 -3.27 2.28 -9.62
C VAL A 97 -1.81 2.71 -9.68
N ALA A 98 -0.95 1.83 -10.18
CA ALA A 98 0.45 2.10 -10.40
C ALA A 98 0.72 2.22 -11.90
N THR A 99 1.38 3.29 -12.32
CA THR A 99 1.77 3.52 -13.72
C THR A 99 3.29 3.61 -13.83
N PRO A 100 3.90 3.26 -14.98
CA PRO A 100 5.31 3.54 -15.24
C PRO A 100 5.61 5.03 -15.08
N GLY A 101 6.75 5.37 -14.51
CA GLY A 101 7.14 6.76 -14.32
C GLY A 101 8.58 6.94 -13.86
N PRO A 102 9.04 8.18 -13.67
CA PRO A 102 10.39 8.45 -13.22
C PRO A 102 10.62 7.98 -11.78
N ALA A 103 11.90 7.82 -11.43
CA ALA A 103 12.30 7.67 -10.04
C ALA A 103 11.98 8.96 -9.24
N PRO A 104 11.84 8.86 -7.90
CA PRO A 104 11.61 10.02 -7.04
C PRO A 104 12.64 11.12 -7.26
N LEU A 105 12.18 12.37 -7.29
CA LEU A 105 13.03 13.55 -7.35
C LEU A 105 13.58 13.89 -5.96
N ALA A 106 14.69 14.63 -5.91
CA ALA A 106 15.26 15.09 -4.65
C ALA A 106 14.33 16.01 -3.84
N SER A 107 13.38 16.67 -4.52
CA SER A 107 12.35 17.52 -3.91
C SER A 107 11.14 16.73 -3.40
N ASP A 108 11.00 15.46 -3.76
CA ASP A 108 9.85 14.66 -3.34
C ASP A 108 9.92 14.31 -1.86
N VAL A 109 8.76 14.24 -1.22
CA VAL A 109 8.65 13.98 0.22
C VAL A 109 8.76 12.48 0.48
N HIS A 110 9.77 12.05 1.23
CA HIS A 110 9.92 10.64 1.61
C HIS A 110 8.96 10.25 2.75
N LEU A 111 8.20 9.17 2.52
CA LEU A 111 7.11 8.68 3.38
C LEU A 111 7.33 7.21 3.75
N GLY A 112 8.51 6.87 4.28
CA GLY A 112 8.76 5.55 4.87
C GLY A 112 8.69 4.39 3.86
N GLY A 113 9.36 4.55 2.72
CA GLY A 113 9.46 3.53 1.66
C GLY A 113 8.71 3.87 0.38
N VAL A 114 7.91 4.94 0.37
CA VAL A 114 7.37 5.59 -0.83
C VAL A 114 7.61 7.09 -0.75
N TYR A 115 7.32 7.80 -1.82
CA TYR A 115 7.48 9.25 -1.92
C TYR A 115 6.14 9.90 -2.26
N ALA A 116 5.99 11.19 -1.99
CA ALA A 116 4.91 12.01 -2.54
C ALA A 116 5.50 13.14 -3.38
N SER A 117 4.93 13.34 -4.56
CA SER A 117 5.31 14.44 -5.45
C SER A 117 5.16 15.76 -4.70
N SER A 118 6.23 16.56 -4.66
CA SER A 118 6.09 17.96 -4.23
C SER A 118 5.30 18.73 -5.30
N PRO A 119 4.39 19.63 -4.92
CA PRO A 119 3.88 20.68 -5.81
C PRO A 119 4.99 21.60 -6.32
#